data_AF-A0A7J3NVE2-F1
#
_entry.id   AF-A0A7J3NVE2-F1
#
_cell.length_a   1.000
_cell.length_b   1.000
_cell.length_c   1.000
_cell.angle_alpha   90.00
_cell.angle_beta   90.00
_cell.angle_gamma   90.00
#
_symmetry.space_group_name_H-M   'P 1'
#
loop_
_entity.id
_entity.type
_entity.pdbx_description
1 polymer ?
#
loop_
_entity_poly.entity_id
_entity_poly.type
_entity_poly.pdbx_seq_one_letter_code
_entity_poly.pdbx_strand_id
1 'polypeptide(L)'
;MKISAREIAVVAIFAALSWIACKFIPGIPIIGAEGSKISWDVSLAPIYGIVIGPYLGFAAAVIGGLAAAGSLFTVLTSFCTGISAFVTGMLTDKNKKKYGWIIAAAVIGLLLLGWYSTEVGRKAPFYPILHITGLLIIISTRGWIADRVAEGKTYEEDRASIKLNMRYIALGIILLFAGSVIYFRYGTLVKVLGESTLTTSLLSFSAYTLLIIGALSTIYGIFSWVKLGFMTAIALACYCGIIADHMLGNLIFLGMVDIVVPALKGAPSEVIAGIFMSVLPISAVERTLFTAIATIIAAALIPTLRSAGITYRKDQ
;
A
#
# COMPACT_ATOMS: atom_id res chain seq x y z
N MET A 1 22.70 16.55 10.05
CA MET A 1 21.28 16.79 10.36
C MET A 1 21.14 16.83 11.87
N LYS A 2 20.73 17.95 12.49
CA LYS A 2 20.44 17.97 13.94
C LYS A 2 18.99 17.50 14.11
N ILE A 3 18.79 16.35 14.74
CA ILE A 3 17.46 15.83 15.12
C ILE A 3 17.13 16.37 16.51
N SER A 4 15.96 16.98 16.64
CA SER A 4 15.43 17.52 17.90
C SER A 4 14.84 16.41 18.78
N ALA A 5 14.80 16.64 20.10
CA ALA A 5 14.16 15.72 21.04
C ALA A 5 12.70 15.42 20.67
N ARG A 6 11.99 16.42 20.11
CA ARG A 6 10.62 16.28 19.60
C ARG A 6 10.54 15.29 18.44
N GLU A 7 11.42 15.41 17.46
CA GLU A 7 11.47 14.48 16.32
C GLU A 7 11.77 13.04 16.78
N ILE A 8 12.68 12.88 17.75
CA ILE A 8 12.97 11.56 18.36
C ILE A 8 11.73 10.98 19.04
N ALA A 9 11.04 11.77 19.87
CA ALA A 9 9.85 11.32 20.58
C ALA A 9 8.74 10.89 19.62
N VAL A 10 8.52 11.65 18.54
CA VAL A 10 7.52 11.33 17.53
C VAL A 10 7.90 10.05 16.77
N VAL A 11 9.17 9.90 16.36
CA VAL A 11 9.65 8.65 15.75
C VAL A 11 9.43 7.46 16.67
N ALA A 12 9.70 7.59 17.97
CA ALA A 12 9.49 6.52 18.95
C ALA A 12 8.00 6.14 19.08
N ILE A 13 7.08 7.11 19.08
CA ILE A 13 5.63 6.86 19.12
C ILE A 13 5.18 6.08 17.89
N PHE A 14 5.59 6.50 16.68
CA PHE A 14 5.20 5.82 15.45
C PHE A 14 5.88 4.44 15.30
N ALA A 15 7.12 4.29 15.79
CA ALA A 15 7.78 2.99 15.84
C ALA A 15 7.07 2.03 16.80
N ALA A 16 6.62 2.50 17.96
CA ALA A 16 5.81 1.70 18.89
C ALA A 16 4.48 1.29 18.27
N LEU A 17 3.81 2.18 17.53
CA LEU A 17 2.58 1.86 16.80
C LEU A 17 2.82 0.78 15.74
N SER A 18 3.89 0.89 14.95
CA SER A 18 4.28 -0.13 13.96
C SER A 18 4.56 -1.49 14.61
N TRP A 19 5.28 -1.49 15.73
CA TRP A 19 5.53 -2.71 16.52
C TRP A 19 4.23 -3.36 17.01
N ILE A 20 3.31 -2.56 17.57
CA ILE A 20 1.99 -3.04 18.03
C ILE A 20 1.21 -3.66 16.88
N ALA A 21 1.16 -2.96 15.73
CA ALA A 21 0.46 -3.45 14.54
C ALA A 21 1.03 -4.78 14.04
N CYS A 22 2.35 -4.96 14.13
CA CYS A 22 3.01 -6.21 13.73
C CYS A 22 2.81 -7.37 14.73
N LYS A 23 2.71 -7.09 16.04
CA LYS A 23 2.66 -8.15 17.07
C LYS A 23 1.26 -8.53 17.53
N PHE A 24 0.33 -7.58 17.58
CA PHE A 24 -0.97 -7.80 18.21
C PHE A 24 -2.14 -7.88 17.24
N ILE A 25 -1.98 -7.41 15.99
CA ILE A 25 -3.04 -7.48 14.99
C ILE A 25 -2.82 -8.71 14.10
N PRO A 26 -3.80 -9.64 13.99
CA PRO A 26 -3.64 -10.85 13.18
C PRO A 26 -3.38 -10.54 11.69
N GLY A 27 -2.18 -10.81 11.20
CA GLY A 27 -1.81 -10.60 9.79
C GLY A 27 -2.36 -11.67 8.84
N ILE A 28 -2.24 -11.42 7.53
CA ILE A 28 -2.66 -12.36 6.47
C ILE A 28 -1.51 -13.34 6.19
N PRO A 29 -1.73 -14.67 6.22
CA PRO A 29 -0.67 -15.64 5.91
C PRO A 29 -0.07 -15.42 4.51
N ILE A 30 1.26 -15.48 4.40
CA ILE A 30 1.93 -15.42 3.10
C ILE A 30 1.84 -16.79 2.44
N ILE A 31 1.29 -16.84 1.23
CA ILE A 31 1.21 -18.09 0.45
C ILE A 31 2.62 -18.58 0.16
N GLY A 32 2.90 -19.82 0.59
CA GLY A 32 4.20 -20.48 0.44
C GLY A 32 5.17 -20.26 1.59
N ALA A 33 5.04 -19.22 2.42
CA ALA A 33 5.97 -18.94 3.51
C ALA A 33 5.38 -19.35 4.88
N GLU A 34 5.65 -20.58 5.32
CA GLU A 34 5.15 -21.08 6.60
C GLU A 34 5.54 -20.18 7.78
N GLY A 35 4.57 -19.94 8.67
CA GLY A 35 4.76 -19.06 9.84
C GLY A 35 4.89 -17.56 9.53
N SER A 36 4.97 -17.15 8.26
CA SER A 36 5.11 -15.75 7.87
C SER A 36 3.76 -15.12 7.54
N LYS A 37 3.58 -13.85 7.94
CA LYS A 37 2.33 -13.11 7.76
C LYS A 37 2.61 -11.71 7.23
N ILE A 38 1.74 -11.23 6.35
CA ILE A 38 1.64 -9.84 5.95
C ILE A 38 1.04 -9.07 7.13
N SER A 39 1.84 -8.18 7.70
CA SER A 39 1.42 -7.34 8.83
C SER A 39 0.38 -6.29 8.40
N TRP A 40 -0.52 -5.93 9.30
CA TRP A 40 -1.42 -4.78 9.13
C TRP A 40 -0.67 -3.45 9.09
N ASP A 41 0.57 -3.41 9.57
CA ASP A 41 1.45 -2.24 9.50
C ASP A 41 1.66 -1.76 8.05
N VAL A 42 1.46 -2.61 7.05
CA VAL A 42 1.47 -2.24 5.62
C VAL A 42 0.47 -1.11 5.31
N SER A 43 -0.67 -1.05 6.02
CA SER A 43 -1.66 0.03 5.86
C SER A 43 -1.31 1.30 6.64
N LEU A 44 -0.50 1.18 7.70
CA LEU A 44 -0.13 2.30 8.56
C LEU A 44 1.15 2.98 8.08
N ALA A 45 2.08 2.23 7.48
CA ALA A 45 3.35 2.72 6.98
C ALA A 45 3.25 3.97 6.09
N PRO A 46 2.34 4.06 5.10
CA PRO A 46 2.16 5.29 4.32
C PRO A 46 1.88 6.52 5.20
N ILE A 47 1.10 6.34 6.27
CA ILE A 47 0.65 7.39 7.18
C ILE A 47 1.83 7.99 7.94
N TYR A 48 2.82 7.17 8.33
CA TYR A 48 4.04 7.64 8.96
C TYR A 48 4.76 8.63 8.03
N GLY A 49 4.87 8.28 6.76
CA GLY A 49 5.41 9.14 5.71
C GLY A 49 4.67 10.48 5.57
N ILE A 50 3.35 10.45 5.59
CA ILE A 50 2.53 11.66 5.42
C ILE A 50 2.63 12.60 6.63
N VAL A 51 2.59 12.03 7.85
CA VAL A 51 2.48 12.82 9.08
C VAL A 51 3.83 13.42 9.49
N ILE A 52 4.90 12.61 9.45
CA ILE A 52 6.19 12.99 10.01
C ILE A 52 7.28 13.15 8.95
N GLY A 53 6.91 13.01 7.67
CA GLY A 53 7.77 13.21 6.52
C GLY A 53 8.52 11.93 6.10
N PRO A 54 9.15 11.94 4.91
CA PRO A 54 9.70 10.73 4.29
C PRO A 54 10.80 10.05 5.12
N TYR A 55 11.70 10.83 5.71
CA TYR A 55 12.86 10.28 6.41
C TYR A 55 12.54 9.79 7.82
N LEU A 56 11.78 10.58 8.59
CA LEU A 56 11.37 10.19 9.94
C LEU A 56 10.31 9.08 9.89
N GLY A 57 9.42 9.12 8.89
CA GLY A 57 8.47 8.04 8.62
C GLY A 57 9.17 6.73 8.27
N PHE A 58 10.16 6.77 7.38
CA PHE A 58 11.02 5.62 7.08
C PHE A 58 11.67 5.08 8.35
N ALA A 59 12.31 5.94 9.15
CA ALA A 59 12.98 5.53 10.39
C ALA A 59 12.01 4.89 11.39
N ALA A 60 10.84 5.48 11.60
CA ALA A 60 9.81 4.94 12.50
C ALA A 60 9.34 3.55 12.06
N ALA A 61 9.04 3.37 10.77
CA ALA A 61 8.61 2.09 10.22
C ALA A 61 9.69 1.01 10.36
N VAL A 62 10.95 1.34 10.03
CA VAL A 62 12.07 0.39 10.13
C VAL A 62 12.33 0.03 11.59
N ILE A 63 12.36 0.99 12.52
CA ILE A 63 12.59 0.72 13.95
C ILE A 63 11.47 -0.15 14.51
N GLY A 64 10.20 0.17 14.22
CA GLY A 64 9.06 -0.62 14.68
C GLY A 64 9.06 -2.05 14.12
N GLY A 65 9.33 -2.19 12.81
CA GLY A 65 9.44 -3.50 12.17
C GLY A 65 10.63 -4.32 12.68
N LEU A 66 11.80 -3.71 12.89
CA LEU A 66 12.97 -4.38 13.47
C LEU A 66 12.72 -4.82 14.91
N ALA A 67 12.07 -3.99 15.72
CA ALA A 67 11.66 -4.37 17.08
C ALA A 67 10.66 -5.54 17.08
N ALA A 68 9.92 -5.73 15.98
CA ALA A 68 8.97 -6.82 15.82
C ALA A 68 9.58 -8.06 15.15
N ALA A 69 10.74 -7.95 14.52
CA ALA A 69 11.35 -9.01 13.74
C ALA A 69 11.74 -10.21 14.62
N GLY A 70 11.56 -11.41 14.08
CA GLY A 70 11.91 -12.69 14.74
C GLY A 70 12.76 -13.63 13.86
N SER A 71 12.99 -13.25 12.61
CA SER A 71 13.79 -14.01 11.63
C SER A 71 14.47 -13.06 10.65
N LEU A 72 15.50 -13.54 9.94
CA LEU A 72 16.18 -12.75 8.90
C LEU A 72 15.20 -12.22 7.85
N PHE A 73 14.21 -13.03 7.45
CA PHE A 73 13.18 -12.59 6.51
C PHE A 73 12.39 -11.41 7.06
N THR A 74 11.95 -11.45 8.32
CA THR A 74 11.23 -10.32 8.95
C THR A 74 12.12 -9.10 9.21
N VAL A 75 13.43 -9.28 9.37
CA VAL A 75 14.40 -8.17 9.45
C VAL A 75 14.54 -7.47 8.10
N LEU A 76 14.60 -8.22 7.00
CA LEU A 76 14.69 -7.60 5.68
C LEU A 76 13.35 -6.96 5.28
N THR A 77 12.23 -7.62 5.57
CA THR A 77 10.91 -7.07 5.21
C THR A 77 10.48 -5.88 6.06
N SER A 78 11.13 -5.58 7.20
CA SER A 78 10.92 -4.31 7.90
C SER A 78 11.32 -3.07 7.09
N PHE A 79 12.19 -3.24 6.07
CA PHE A 79 12.51 -2.16 5.14
C PHE A 79 11.39 -1.91 4.12
N CYS A 80 10.46 -2.84 3.94
CA CYS A 80 9.30 -2.67 3.04
C CYS A 80 8.39 -1.56 3.55
N THR A 81 8.02 -1.60 4.84
CA THR A 81 7.22 -0.55 5.48
C THR A 81 7.99 0.77 5.53
N GLY A 82 9.30 0.72 5.73
CA GLY A 82 10.21 1.86 5.55
C GLY A 82 10.05 2.52 4.18
N ILE A 83 10.20 1.76 3.10
CA ILE A 83 10.08 2.27 1.72
C ILE A 83 8.68 2.80 1.43
N SER A 84 7.62 2.17 1.94
CA SER A 84 6.26 2.69 1.84
C SER A 84 6.14 4.08 2.47
N ALA A 85 6.57 4.24 3.72
CA ALA A 85 6.58 5.53 4.40
C ALA A 85 7.42 6.58 3.64
N PHE A 86 8.58 6.17 3.12
CA PHE A 86 9.45 7.05 2.34
C PHE A 86 8.77 7.55 1.05
N VAL A 87 8.24 6.63 0.23
CA VAL A 87 7.58 6.95 -1.04
C VAL A 87 6.36 7.84 -0.80
N THR A 88 5.49 7.48 0.14
CA THR A 88 4.31 8.28 0.45
C THR A 88 4.69 9.66 1.01
N GLY A 89 5.70 9.74 1.88
CA GLY A 89 6.20 11.02 2.40
C GLY A 89 6.80 11.90 1.30
N MET A 90 7.52 11.32 0.34
CA MET A 90 8.06 12.05 -0.81
C MET A 90 6.96 12.63 -1.71
N LEU A 91 5.86 11.90 -1.89
CA LEU A 91 4.74 12.34 -2.73
C LEU A 91 3.86 13.41 -2.05
N THR A 92 3.84 13.46 -0.73
CA THR A 92 2.91 14.31 0.04
C THR A 92 3.57 15.54 0.69
N ASP A 93 4.90 15.55 0.83
CA ASP A 93 5.63 16.68 1.38
C ASP A 93 5.66 17.88 0.40
N LYS A 94 4.96 18.95 0.78
CA LYS A 94 4.86 20.19 0.00
C LYS A 94 6.23 20.83 -0.27
N ASN A 95 7.16 20.74 0.67
CA ASN A 95 8.51 21.31 0.53
C ASN A 95 9.34 20.53 -0.50
N LYS A 96 8.97 19.27 -0.75
CA LYS A 96 9.62 18.40 -1.73
C LYS A 96 8.88 18.33 -3.05
N LYS A 97 7.75 19.04 -3.24
CA LYS A 97 6.89 18.99 -4.43
C LYS A 97 7.64 18.88 -5.77
N LYS A 98 8.72 19.67 -5.95
CA LYS A 98 9.47 19.72 -7.21
C LYS A 98 10.18 18.40 -7.55
N TYR A 99 10.70 17.69 -6.55
CA TYR A 99 11.58 16.53 -6.75
C TYR A 99 11.07 15.25 -6.06
N GLY A 100 10.12 15.33 -5.13
CA GLY A 100 9.59 14.20 -4.38
C GLY A 100 8.96 13.14 -5.28
N TRP A 101 8.20 13.56 -6.30
CA TRP A 101 7.65 12.63 -7.30
C TRP A 101 8.75 11.97 -8.16
N ILE A 102 9.85 12.68 -8.44
CA ILE A 102 11.00 12.12 -9.19
C ILE A 102 11.66 11.02 -8.36
N ILE A 103 11.89 11.29 -7.07
CA ILE A 103 12.51 10.30 -6.17
C ILE A 103 11.58 9.10 -5.97
N ALA A 104 10.28 9.33 -5.77
CA ALA A 104 9.29 8.25 -5.65
C ALA A 104 9.22 7.40 -6.94
N ALA A 105 9.23 8.04 -8.11
CA ALA A 105 9.28 7.34 -9.40
C ALA A 105 10.58 6.54 -9.55
N ALA A 106 11.72 7.10 -9.14
CA ALA A 106 13.01 6.42 -9.18
C ALA A 106 13.02 5.19 -8.27
N VAL A 107 12.45 5.26 -7.06
CA VAL A 107 12.34 4.10 -6.16
C VAL A 107 11.52 2.99 -6.80
N ILE A 108 10.30 3.27 -7.28
CA ILE A 108 9.46 2.24 -7.92
C ILE A 108 10.11 1.73 -9.21
N GLY A 109 10.72 2.61 -10.00
CA GLY A 109 11.45 2.25 -11.22
C GLY A 109 12.62 1.30 -10.94
N LEU A 110 13.43 1.56 -9.90
CA LEU A 110 14.52 0.67 -9.50
C LEU A 110 14.01 -0.68 -9.00
N LEU A 111 12.90 -0.71 -8.26
CA LEU A 111 12.27 -1.95 -7.81
C LEU A 111 11.73 -2.78 -9.00
N LEU A 112 11.15 -2.11 -10.01
CA LEU A 112 10.73 -2.75 -11.26
C LEU A 112 11.92 -3.29 -12.06
N LEU A 113 13.00 -2.52 -12.18
CA LEU A 113 14.23 -2.98 -12.81
C LEU A 113 14.82 -4.18 -12.06
N GLY A 114 14.78 -4.15 -10.73
CA GLY A 114 15.14 -5.27 -9.87
C GLY A 114 14.35 -6.53 -10.22
N TRP A 115 13.03 -6.43 -10.35
CA TRP A 115 12.17 -7.55 -10.74
C TRP A 115 12.58 -8.15 -12.09
N TYR A 116 12.65 -7.31 -13.13
CA TYR A 116 12.99 -7.75 -14.48
C TYR A 116 14.45 -8.19 -14.66
N SER A 117 15.34 -7.82 -13.73
CA SER A 117 16.72 -8.33 -13.71
C SER A 117 16.79 -9.81 -13.32
N THR A 118 15.75 -10.34 -12.66
CA THR A 118 15.68 -11.75 -12.26
C THR A 118 15.12 -12.65 -13.34
N GLU A 119 15.47 -13.95 -13.33
CA GLU A 119 14.89 -14.92 -14.24
C GLU A 119 13.38 -15.09 -14.04
N VAL A 120 12.94 -15.14 -12.78
CA VAL A 120 11.53 -15.23 -12.41
C VAL A 120 10.75 -14.04 -12.96
N GLY A 121 11.28 -12.82 -12.81
CA GLY A 121 10.60 -11.62 -13.31
C GLY A 121 10.51 -11.55 -14.83
N ARG A 122 11.50 -12.09 -15.56
CA ARG A 122 11.41 -12.25 -17.03
C ARG A 122 10.36 -13.29 -17.44
N LYS A 123 10.19 -14.36 -16.66
CA LYS A 123 9.18 -15.41 -16.90
C LYS A 123 7.77 -15.02 -16.45
N ALA A 124 7.64 -14.04 -15.53
CA ALA A 124 6.37 -13.47 -15.06
C ALA A 124 6.27 -11.97 -15.38
N PRO A 125 6.20 -11.57 -16.68
CA PRO A 125 6.35 -10.17 -17.07
C PRO A 125 5.17 -9.28 -16.68
N PHE A 126 3.98 -9.86 -16.47
CA PHE A 126 2.75 -9.14 -16.10
C PHE A 126 2.49 -9.10 -14.61
N TYR A 127 3.22 -9.87 -13.79
CA TYR A 127 3.10 -9.81 -12.34
C TYR A 127 3.21 -8.40 -11.75
N PRO A 128 4.16 -7.54 -12.19
CA PRO A 128 4.32 -6.21 -11.61
C PRO A 128 3.33 -5.17 -12.17
N ILE A 129 2.18 -5.56 -12.75
CA ILE A 129 1.23 -4.62 -13.37
C ILE A 129 0.72 -3.57 -12.37
N LEU A 130 0.48 -3.95 -11.11
CA LEU A 130 0.06 -3.01 -10.05
C LEU A 130 1.15 -1.96 -9.77
N HIS A 131 2.42 -2.37 -9.84
CA HIS A 131 3.56 -1.50 -9.62
C HIS A 131 3.80 -0.55 -10.79
N ILE A 132 3.59 -1.04 -12.02
CA ILE A 132 3.58 -0.22 -13.22
C ILE A 132 2.46 0.83 -13.12
N THR A 133 1.26 0.44 -12.69
CA THR A 133 0.15 1.39 -12.45
C THR A 133 0.55 2.48 -11.47
N GLY A 134 1.22 2.14 -10.38
CA GLY A 134 1.74 3.13 -9.45
C GLY A 134 2.78 4.07 -10.01
N LEU A 135 3.73 3.55 -10.78
CA LEU A 135 4.71 4.38 -11.47
C LEU A 135 4.02 5.36 -12.42
N LEU A 136 3.03 4.89 -13.19
CA LEU A 136 2.22 5.74 -14.07
C LEU A 136 1.46 6.80 -13.27
N ILE A 137 0.89 6.46 -12.12
CA ILE A 137 0.24 7.43 -11.21
C ILE A 137 1.23 8.52 -10.79
N ILE A 138 2.45 8.15 -10.36
CA ILE A 138 3.46 9.13 -9.92
C ILE A 138 3.84 10.07 -11.08
N ILE A 139 4.13 9.52 -12.26
CA ILE A 139 4.54 10.29 -13.44
C ILE A 139 3.42 11.21 -13.93
N SER A 140 2.17 10.75 -13.85
CA SER A 140 0.99 11.50 -14.32
C SER A 140 0.60 12.62 -13.36
N THR A 141 0.67 12.36 -12.05
CA THR A 141 0.28 13.32 -11.01
C THR A 141 1.39 14.31 -10.67
N ARG A 142 2.67 13.91 -10.75
CA ARG A 142 3.83 14.76 -10.43
C ARG A 142 3.65 15.43 -9.07
N GLY A 143 3.74 16.77 -9.01
CA GLY A 143 3.55 17.56 -7.79
C GLY A 143 2.09 17.76 -7.35
N TRP A 144 1.09 17.23 -8.09
CA TRP A 144 -0.33 17.42 -7.79
C TRP A 144 -0.74 16.82 -6.44
N ILE A 145 -0.19 15.64 -6.09
CA ILE A 145 -0.48 14.97 -4.81
C ILE A 145 -0.09 15.89 -3.63
N ALA A 146 1.14 16.42 -3.65
CA ALA A 146 1.64 17.34 -2.62
C ALA A 146 0.80 18.63 -2.52
N ASP A 147 0.29 19.15 -3.65
CA ASP A 147 -0.59 20.32 -3.65
C ASP A 147 -1.92 20.04 -2.94
N ARG A 148 -2.60 18.96 -3.34
CA ARG A 148 -3.92 18.60 -2.79
C ARG A 148 -3.85 18.23 -1.31
N VAL A 149 -2.81 17.51 -0.89
CA VAL A 149 -2.59 17.18 0.52
C VAL A 149 -2.31 18.43 1.35
N ALA A 150 -1.59 19.42 0.80
CA ALA A 150 -1.33 20.69 1.47
C ALA A 150 -2.56 21.59 1.56
N GLU A 151 -3.43 21.60 0.55
CA GLU A 151 -4.67 22.39 0.46
C GLU A 151 -5.78 21.91 1.40
N GLY A 152 -5.70 20.66 1.88
CA GLY A 152 -6.58 20.13 2.93
C GLY A 152 -6.53 20.90 4.27
N LYS A 153 -5.79 22.02 4.35
CA LYS A 153 -5.79 22.99 5.46
C LYS A 153 -7.11 23.75 5.63
N THR A 154 -7.98 23.83 4.62
CA THR A 154 -9.15 24.73 4.62
C THR A 154 -10.44 24.07 5.12
N TYR A 155 -10.42 23.49 6.31
CA TYR A 155 -11.60 22.88 6.94
C TYR A 155 -11.88 23.40 8.36
N GLU A 156 -11.23 24.49 8.76
CA GLU A 156 -11.40 25.08 10.10
C GLU A 156 -12.62 26.00 10.25
N GLU A 157 -13.40 26.30 9.21
CA GLU A 157 -14.47 27.31 9.33
C GLU A 157 -15.90 26.82 9.11
N ASP A 158 -16.12 25.71 8.40
CA ASP A 158 -17.46 25.11 8.35
C ASP A 158 -17.47 23.86 9.23
N ARG A 159 -18.24 23.90 10.32
CA ARG A 159 -18.78 22.70 10.97
C ARG A 159 -19.69 21.99 9.97
N ALA A 160 -19.12 21.41 8.91
CA ALA A 160 -19.83 20.55 8.01
C ALA A 160 -20.28 19.36 8.87
N SER A 161 -21.58 19.33 9.20
CA SER A 161 -22.22 18.17 9.79
C SER A 161 -21.73 16.94 9.03
N ILE A 162 -21.19 15.94 9.73
CA ILE A 162 -20.75 14.67 9.14
C ILE A 162 -21.94 14.10 8.36
N LYS A 163 -21.94 14.32 7.04
CA LYS A 163 -22.99 13.87 6.13
C LYS A 163 -22.40 12.74 5.32
N LEU A 164 -22.74 11.53 5.72
CA LEU A 164 -22.48 10.31 4.96
C LEU A 164 -23.32 10.33 3.68
N ASN A 165 -22.71 9.98 2.56
CA ASN A 165 -23.44 9.79 1.32
C ASN A 165 -23.83 8.31 1.18
N MET A 166 -24.96 7.97 1.80
CA MET A 166 -25.49 6.60 1.85
C MET A 166 -25.66 5.95 0.48
N ARG A 167 -25.86 6.74 -0.60
CA ARG A 167 -25.95 6.20 -1.96
C ARG A 167 -24.65 5.57 -2.42
N TYR A 168 -23.52 6.24 -2.19
CA TYR A 168 -22.21 5.71 -2.55
C TYR A 168 -21.75 4.59 -1.61
N ILE A 169 -22.13 4.66 -0.32
CA ILE A 169 -21.91 3.55 0.62
C ILE A 169 -22.65 2.30 0.14
N ALA A 170 -23.95 2.42 -0.15
CA ALA A 170 -24.78 1.30 -0.61
C ALA A 170 -24.29 0.74 -1.95
N LEU A 171 -24.00 1.61 -2.93
CA LEU A 171 -23.41 1.19 -4.20
C LEU A 171 -22.09 0.45 -3.98
N GLY A 172 -21.22 1.01 -3.13
CA GLY A 172 -19.94 0.41 -2.81
C GLY A 172 -20.07 -0.98 -2.19
N ILE A 173 -20.97 -1.16 -1.22
CA ILE A 173 -21.26 -2.46 -0.59
C ILE A 173 -21.81 -3.46 -1.61
N ILE A 174 -22.73 -3.04 -2.49
CA ILE A 174 -23.30 -3.90 -3.53
C ILE A 174 -22.21 -4.37 -4.49
N LEU A 175 -21.33 -3.46 -4.94
CA LEU A 175 -20.24 -3.78 -5.85
C LEU A 175 -19.20 -4.69 -5.19
N LEU A 176 -18.89 -4.47 -3.91
CA LEU A 176 -18.02 -5.34 -3.12
C LEU A 176 -18.60 -6.75 -2.99
N PHE A 177 -19.90 -6.87 -2.70
CA PHE A 177 -20.58 -8.14 -2.62
C PHE A 177 -20.59 -8.86 -3.98
N ALA A 178 -21.00 -8.16 -5.04
CA ALA A 178 -21.04 -8.72 -6.40
C ALA A 178 -19.65 -9.16 -6.88
N GLY A 179 -18.63 -8.33 -6.70
CA GLY A 179 -17.25 -8.65 -7.04
C GLY A 179 -16.73 -9.87 -6.28
N SER A 180 -17.05 -9.97 -4.97
CA SER A 180 -16.68 -11.13 -4.14
C SER A 180 -17.36 -12.42 -4.61
N VAL A 181 -18.67 -12.36 -4.93
CA VAL A 181 -19.41 -13.51 -5.45
C VAL A 181 -18.81 -13.97 -6.79
N ILE A 182 -18.53 -13.05 -7.71
CA ILE A 182 -17.92 -13.40 -9.01
C ILE A 182 -16.54 -14.01 -8.81
N TYR A 183 -15.72 -13.45 -7.91
CA TYR A 183 -14.39 -13.96 -7.57
C TYR A 183 -14.43 -15.41 -7.05
N PHE A 184 -15.27 -15.69 -6.04
CA PHE A 184 -15.36 -17.02 -5.47
C PHE A 184 -16.00 -18.04 -6.44
N ARG A 185 -16.99 -17.61 -7.24
CA ARG A 185 -17.60 -18.46 -8.25
C ARG A 185 -16.66 -18.76 -9.42
N TYR A 186 -15.83 -17.80 -9.83
CA TYR A 186 -14.74 -18.00 -10.79
C TYR A 186 -13.79 -19.11 -10.33
N GLY A 187 -13.34 -19.06 -9.07
CA GLY A 187 -12.42 -20.07 -8.51
C GLY A 187 -13.00 -21.49 -8.56
N THR A 188 -14.31 -21.63 -8.35
CA THR A 188 -15.02 -22.91 -8.52
C THR A 188 -15.16 -23.30 -10.00
N LEU A 189 -15.46 -22.34 -10.88
CA LEU A 189 -15.69 -22.59 -12.31
C LEU A 189 -14.42 -23.06 -13.03
N VAL A 190 -13.27 -22.44 -12.73
CA VAL A 190 -11.96 -22.84 -13.29
C VAL A 190 -11.57 -24.25 -12.84
N LYS A 191 -11.85 -24.61 -11.58
CA LYS A 191 -11.61 -25.97 -11.07
C LYS A 191 -12.46 -27.03 -11.78
N VAL A 192 -13.68 -26.68 -12.19
CA VAL A 192 -14.60 -27.59 -12.90
C VAL A 192 -14.25 -27.69 -14.39
N LEU A 193 -13.85 -26.60 -15.02
CA LEU A 193 -13.62 -26.54 -16.46
C LEU A 193 -12.21 -26.99 -16.90
N GLY A 194 -11.27 -27.16 -15.96
CA GLY A 194 -9.94 -27.71 -16.24
C GLY A 194 -8.98 -26.80 -17.03
N GLU A 195 -9.50 -25.78 -17.73
CA GLU A 195 -8.72 -24.83 -18.53
C GLU A 195 -9.17 -23.37 -18.31
N SER A 196 -8.21 -22.45 -18.31
CA SER A 196 -8.51 -21.01 -18.30
C SER A 196 -8.89 -20.54 -19.71
N THR A 197 -10.17 -20.32 -19.96
CA THR A 197 -10.65 -19.70 -21.20
C THR A 197 -10.57 -18.17 -21.14
N LEU A 198 -10.59 -17.49 -22.28
CA LEU A 198 -10.70 -16.03 -22.38
C LEU A 198 -11.87 -15.49 -21.52
N THR A 199 -12.99 -16.20 -21.53
CA THR A 199 -14.20 -15.88 -20.75
C THR A 199 -13.93 -15.90 -19.24
N THR A 200 -13.21 -16.92 -18.74
CA THR A 200 -12.84 -17.00 -17.32
C THR A 200 -11.85 -15.90 -16.93
N SER A 201 -10.95 -15.52 -17.83
CA SER A 201 -9.99 -14.42 -17.61
C SER A 201 -10.71 -13.06 -17.55
N LEU A 202 -11.63 -12.79 -18.47
CA LEU A 202 -12.45 -11.57 -18.46
C LEU A 202 -13.36 -11.49 -17.22
N LEU A 203 -13.90 -12.62 -16.76
CA LEU A 203 -14.72 -12.70 -15.56
C LEU A 203 -13.90 -12.40 -14.28
N SER A 204 -12.64 -12.84 -14.23
CA SER A 204 -11.74 -12.46 -13.14
C SER A 204 -11.46 -10.96 -13.14
N PHE A 205 -11.23 -10.37 -14.32
CA PHE A 205 -10.94 -8.94 -14.46
C PHE A 205 -12.13 -8.06 -14.05
N SER A 206 -13.35 -8.47 -14.41
CA SER A 206 -14.57 -7.78 -13.98
C SER A 206 -14.78 -7.87 -12.47
N ALA A 207 -14.48 -9.01 -11.85
CA ALA A 207 -14.53 -9.15 -10.38
C ALA A 207 -13.61 -8.12 -9.69
N TYR A 208 -12.35 -7.98 -10.12
CA TYR A 208 -11.43 -7.00 -9.53
C TYR A 208 -11.89 -5.57 -9.76
N THR A 209 -12.41 -5.26 -10.96
CA THR A 209 -12.93 -3.93 -11.27
C THR A 209 -14.08 -3.57 -10.32
N LEU A 210 -15.00 -4.50 -10.08
CA LEU A 210 -16.12 -4.30 -9.16
C LEU A 210 -15.66 -4.14 -7.71
N LEU A 211 -14.67 -4.93 -7.26
CA LEU A 211 -14.11 -4.79 -5.91
C LEU A 211 -13.43 -3.43 -5.71
N ILE A 212 -12.66 -2.96 -6.70
CA ILE A 212 -11.97 -1.66 -6.64
C ILE A 212 -12.99 -0.51 -6.64
N ILE A 213 -13.92 -0.50 -7.60
CA ILE A 213 -14.95 0.55 -7.67
C ILE A 213 -15.82 0.52 -6.42
N GLY A 214 -16.15 -0.67 -5.91
CA GLY A 214 -16.90 -0.87 -4.69
C GLY A 214 -16.21 -0.26 -3.48
N ALA A 215 -14.94 -0.60 -3.26
CA ALA A 215 -14.13 -0.04 -2.18
C ALA A 215 -14.04 1.50 -2.28
N LEU A 216 -13.70 2.05 -3.45
CA LEU A 216 -13.60 3.49 -3.66
C LEU A 216 -14.94 4.21 -3.44
N SER A 217 -16.05 3.61 -3.88
CA SER A 217 -17.39 4.16 -3.67
C SER A 217 -17.79 4.16 -2.19
N THR A 218 -17.51 3.08 -1.45
CA THR A 218 -17.75 3.03 0.00
C THR A 218 -16.92 4.07 0.73
N ILE A 219 -15.63 4.21 0.40
CA ILE A 219 -14.76 5.23 1.00
C ILE A 219 -15.29 6.64 0.71
N TYR A 220 -15.64 6.92 -0.54
CA TYR A 220 -16.21 8.21 -0.91
C TYR A 220 -17.52 8.50 -0.18
N GLY A 221 -18.38 7.49 -0.06
CA GLY A 221 -19.65 7.60 0.65
C GLY A 221 -19.48 7.86 2.14
N ILE A 222 -18.48 7.24 2.77
CA ILE A 222 -18.11 7.55 4.15
C ILE A 222 -17.59 8.97 4.19
N PHE A 223 -16.50 9.29 3.51
CA PHE A 223 -15.82 10.57 3.64
C PHE A 223 -16.37 11.68 2.72
N SER A 224 -17.66 11.68 2.40
CA SER A 224 -18.25 12.65 1.48
C SER A 224 -18.20 14.10 1.98
N TRP A 225 -17.90 14.30 3.26
CA TRP A 225 -17.66 15.62 3.86
C TRP A 225 -16.23 16.15 3.59
N VAL A 226 -15.32 15.33 3.07
CA VAL A 226 -13.92 15.68 2.76
C VAL A 226 -13.76 16.02 1.28
N LYS A 227 -12.92 17.02 0.95
CA LYS A 227 -12.65 17.44 -0.44
C LYS A 227 -12.17 16.23 -1.25
N LEU A 228 -12.87 15.94 -2.35
CA LEU A 228 -12.54 14.82 -3.24
C LEU A 228 -11.07 14.86 -3.67
N GLY A 229 -10.52 16.03 -4.00
CA GLY A 229 -9.11 16.17 -4.38
C GLY A 229 -8.12 15.77 -3.28
N PHE A 230 -8.42 16.05 -2.01
CA PHE A 230 -7.58 15.66 -0.87
C PHE A 230 -7.62 14.14 -0.64
N MET A 231 -8.82 13.56 -0.65
CA MET A 231 -8.98 12.11 -0.49
C MET A 231 -8.30 11.33 -1.62
N THR A 232 -8.51 11.76 -2.87
CA THR A 232 -7.87 11.13 -4.03
C THR A 232 -6.35 11.23 -3.92
N ALA A 233 -5.81 12.39 -3.50
CA ALA A 233 -4.36 12.53 -3.32
C ALA A 233 -3.80 11.61 -2.22
N ILE A 234 -4.50 11.47 -1.08
CA ILE A 234 -4.14 10.50 -0.05
C ILE A 234 -4.18 9.08 -0.61
N ALA A 235 -5.27 8.70 -1.27
CA ALA A 235 -5.43 7.35 -1.79
C ALA A 235 -4.33 6.98 -2.79
N LEU A 236 -4.01 7.88 -3.72
CA LEU A 236 -2.94 7.68 -4.69
C LEU A 236 -1.56 7.61 -4.02
N ALA A 237 -1.29 8.46 -3.02
CA ALA A 237 -0.03 8.43 -2.29
C ALA A 237 0.15 7.15 -1.45
N CYS A 238 -0.91 6.71 -0.77
CA CYS A 238 -0.93 5.47 -0.01
C CYS A 238 -0.76 4.26 -0.92
N TYR A 239 -1.47 4.22 -2.06
CA TYR A 239 -1.31 3.17 -3.07
C TYR A 239 0.16 3.06 -3.52
N CYS A 240 0.79 4.18 -3.87
CA CYS A 240 2.18 4.21 -4.32
C CYS A 240 3.16 3.72 -3.25
N GLY A 241 2.93 4.03 -1.96
CA GLY A 241 3.72 3.49 -0.86
C GLY A 241 3.53 1.98 -0.70
N ILE A 242 2.28 1.51 -0.68
CA ILE A 242 1.92 0.09 -0.45
C ILE A 242 2.44 -0.82 -1.56
N ILE A 243 2.38 -0.40 -2.82
CA ILE A 243 2.95 -1.21 -3.90
C ILE A 243 4.49 -1.19 -3.85
N ALA A 244 5.13 -0.12 -3.39
CA ALA A 244 6.59 -0.07 -3.24
C ALA A 244 7.05 -1.04 -2.14
N ASP A 245 6.35 -1.06 -1.00
CA ASP A 245 6.47 -2.10 0.04
C ASP A 245 6.34 -3.50 -0.55
N HIS A 246 5.25 -3.74 -1.28
CA HIS A 246 4.98 -5.04 -1.89
C HIS A 246 6.07 -5.47 -2.87
N MET A 247 6.59 -4.59 -3.72
CA MET A 247 7.66 -4.96 -4.66
C MET A 247 8.96 -5.30 -3.95
N LEU A 248 9.35 -4.50 -2.95
CA LEU A 248 10.56 -4.80 -2.18
C LEU A 248 10.40 -6.15 -1.47
N GLY A 249 9.22 -6.42 -0.90
CA GLY A 249 8.89 -7.71 -0.30
C GLY A 249 9.05 -8.87 -1.29
N ASN A 250 8.59 -8.71 -2.53
CA ASN A 250 8.73 -9.73 -3.58
C ASN A 250 10.19 -10.01 -3.95
N LEU A 251 11.02 -8.96 -4.03
CA LEU A 251 12.46 -9.12 -4.31
C LEU A 251 13.19 -9.81 -3.15
N ILE A 252 12.86 -9.44 -1.91
CA ILE A 252 13.40 -10.10 -0.71
C ILE A 252 12.97 -11.56 -0.67
N PHE A 253 11.68 -11.83 -0.91
CA PHE A 253 11.15 -13.20 -0.96
C PHE A 253 11.88 -14.03 -2.02
N LEU A 254 12.07 -13.50 -3.23
CA LEU A 254 12.78 -14.20 -4.29
C LEU A 254 14.24 -14.49 -3.91
N GLY A 255 14.93 -13.53 -3.28
CA GLY A 255 16.30 -13.71 -2.79
C GLY A 255 16.43 -14.66 -1.60
N MET A 256 15.32 -15.02 -0.95
CA MET A 256 15.28 -15.88 0.23
C MET A 256 14.38 -17.11 0.07
N VAL A 257 13.94 -17.42 -1.16
CA VAL A 257 12.90 -18.43 -1.41
C VAL A 257 13.30 -19.80 -0.85
N ASP A 258 14.56 -20.19 -1.00
CA ASP A 258 15.10 -21.46 -0.48
C ASP A 258 15.08 -21.58 1.04
N ILE A 259 15.07 -20.43 1.75
CA ILE A 259 15.06 -20.35 3.22
C ILE A 259 13.63 -20.26 3.73
N VAL A 260 12.83 -19.40 3.11
CA VAL A 260 11.47 -19.06 3.54
C VAL A 260 10.48 -20.15 3.13
N VAL A 261 10.76 -20.84 2.02
CA VAL A 261 9.95 -21.94 1.49
C VAL A 261 10.87 -23.11 1.15
N PRO A 262 11.32 -23.91 2.14
CA PRO A 262 12.25 -25.02 1.90
C PRO A 262 11.75 -26.04 0.86
N ALA A 263 10.42 -26.18 0.71
CA ALA A 263 9.79 -27.02 -0.30
C ALA A 263 10.03 -26.56 -1.76
N LEU A 264 10.37 -25.29 -1.96
CA LEU A 264 10.70 -24.72 -3.27
C LEU A 264 12.21 -24.63 -3.51
N LYS A 265 13.03 -25.21 -2.62
CA LYS A 265 14.49 -25.14 -2.75
C LYS A 265 14.94 -25.78 -4.06
N GLY A 266 15.62 -24.99 -4.89
CA GLY A 266 16.07 -25.44 -6.22
C GLY A 266 14.94 -25.65 -7.24
N ALA A 267 13.73 -25.16 -6.97
CA ALA A 267 12.63 -25.21 -7.92
C ALA A 267 12.99 -24.40 -9.20
N PRO A 268 12.58 -24.87 -10.40
CA PRO A 268 12.77 -24.12 -11.63
C PRO A 268 12.13 -22.74 -11.57
N SER A 269 12.76 -21.72 -12.18
CA SER A 269 12.23 -20.35 -12.15
C SER A 269 10.87 -20.22 -12.85
N GLU A 270 10.49 -21.16 -13.72
CA GLU A 270 9.14 -21.33 -14.28
C GLU A 270 8.09 -21.61 -13.20
N VAL A 271 8.41 -22.49 -12.25
CA VAL A 271 7.49 -22.87 -11.17
C VAL A 271 7.26 -21.67 -10.25
N ILE A 272 8.35 -20.99 -9.86
CA ILE A 272 8.28 -19.80 -9.01
C ILE A 272 7.52 -18.67 -9.73
N ALA A 273 7.79 -18.43 -11.02
CA ALA A 273 7.05 -17.47 -11.83
C ALA A 273 5.55 -17.80 -11.91
N GLY A 274 5.20 -19.07 -12.07
CA GLY A 274 3.81 -19.55 -12.05
C GLY A 274 3.09 -19.24 -10.74
N ILE A 275 3.78 -19.39 -9.59
CA ILE A 275 3.22 -19.04 -8.27
C ILE A 275 2.90 -17.53 -8.22
N PHE A 276 3.86 -16.67 -8.60
CA PHE A 276 3.65 -15.23 -8.64
C PHE A 276 2.45 -14.83 -9.52
N MET A 277 2.35 -15.40 -10.72
CA MET A 277 1.22 -15.15 -11.62
C MET A 277 -0.11 -15.65 -11.03
N SER A 278 -0.11 -16.76 -10.29
CA SER A 278 -1.32 -17.30 -9.66
C SER A 278 -1.84 -16.44 -8.49
N VAL A 279 -0.93 -15.80 -7.74
CA VAL A 279 -1.30 -14.96 -6.59
C VAL A 279 -1.59 -13.51 -6.96
N LEU A 280 -1.28 -13.07 -8.19
CA LEU A 280 -1.53 -11.70 -8.67
C LEU A 280 -2.96 -11.19 -8.38
N PRO A 281 -4.04 -11.94 -8.73
CA PRO A 281 -5.39 -11.79 -8.18
C PRO A 281 -5.51 -11.36 -6.71
N ILE A 282 -4.90 -12.16 -5.84
CA ILE A 282 -4.99 -12.04 -4.39
C ILE A 282 -4.23 -10.78 -3.97
N SER A 283 -3.02 -10.61 -4.50
CA SER A 283 -2.21 -9.41 -4.28
C SER A 283 -2.97 -8.13 -4.67
N ALA A 284 -3.69 -8.12 -5.79
CA ALA A 284 -4.47 -6.96 -6.22
C ALA A 284 -5.58 -6.59 -5.23
N VAL A 285 -6.32 -7.59 -4.73
CA VAL A 285 -7.36 -7.39 -3.72
C VAL A 285 -6.76 -6.88 -2.41
N GLU A 286 -5.72 -7.54 -1.91
CA GLU A 286 -5.04 -7.15 -0.67
C GLU A 286 -4.47 -5.74 -0.75
N ARG A 287 -3.77 -5.40 -1.83
CA ARG A 287 -3.16 -4.06 -1.99
C ARG A 287 -4.22 -2.97 -2.08
N THR A 288 -5.34 -3.26 -2.73
CA THR A 288 -6.49 -2.34 -2.78
C THR A 288 -7.11 -2.16 -1.40
N LEU A 289 -7.30 -3.25 -0.66
CA LEU A 289 -7.85 -3.23 0.70
C LEU A 289 -6.95 -2.44 1.65
N PHE A 290 -5.64 -2.68 1.64
CA PHE A 290 -4.71 -1.92 2.46
C PHE A 290 -4.66 -0.44 2.06
N THR A 291 -4.76 -0.13 0.76
CA THR A 291 -4.86 1.25 0.29
C THR A 291 -6.13 1.92 0.80
N ALA A 292 -7.27 1.22 0.77
CA ALA A 292 -8.52 1.72 1.32
C ALA A 292 -8.38 2.04 2.81
N ILE A 293 -7.87 1.11 3.60
CA ILE A 293 -7.71 1.27 5.04
C ILE A 293 -6.73 2.41 5.37
N ALA A 294 -5.58 2.46 4.69
CA ALA A 294 -4.62 3.55 4.81
C ALA A 294 -5.25 4.91 4.51
N THR A 295 -6.09 4.98 3.46
CA THR A 295 -6.78 6.21 3.05
C THR A 295 -7.77 6.67 4.11
N ILE A 296 -8.60 5.77 4.63
CA ILE A 296 -9.58 6.04 5.68
C ILE A 296 -8.90 6.62 6.92
N ILE A 297 -7.85 5.94 7.41
CA ILE A 297 -7.12 6.36 8.60
C ILE A 297 -6.41 7.70 8.34
N ALA A 298 -5.70 7.84 7.22
CA ALA A 298 -4.98 9.06 6.89
C ALA A 298 -5.91 10.27 6.72
N ALA A 299 -7.04 10.11 6.03
CA ALA A 299 -8.00 11.18 5.80
C ALA A 299 -8.61 11.71 7.11
N ALA A 300 -8.82 10.84 8.10
CA ALA A 300 -9.27 11.23 9.43
C ALA A 300 -8.14 11.83 10.28
N LEU A 301 -6.96 11.20 10.27
CA LEU A 301 -5.87 11.53 11.19
C LEU A 301 -5.13 12.82 10.80
N ILE A 302 -4.92 13.07 9.52
CA ILE A 302 -4.11 14.20 9.05
C ILE A 302 -4.70 15.55 9.49
N PRO A 303 -6.00 15.84 9.30
CA PRO A 303 -6.60 17.09 9.80
C PRO A 303 -6.46 17.25 11.32
N THR A 304 -6.72 16.19 12.09
CA THR A 304 -6.63 16.21 13.56
C THR A 304 -5.21 16.46 14.06
N LEU A 305 -4.20 15.83 13.44
CA LEU A 305 -2.80 16.07 13.83
C LEU A 305 -2.31 17.46 13.42
N ARG A 306 -2.88 18.04 12.36
CA ARG A 306 -2.58 19.43 11.95
C ARG A 306 -3.15 20.43 12.95
N SER A 307 -4.40 20.26 13.38
CA SER A 307 -5.00 21.16 14.40
C SER A 307 -4.30 21.05 15.75
N ALA A 308 -3.76 19.86 16.09
CA ALA A 308 -2.93 19.67 17.28
C ALA A 308 -1.48 20.20 17.12
N GLY A 309 -1.09 20.70 15.95
CA GLY A 309 0.28 21.16 15.68
C GLY A 309 1.34 20.06 15.66
N ILE A 310 0.95 18.79 15.50
CA ILE A 310 1.82 17.59 15.59
C ILE A 310 2.45 17.21 14.24
N THR A 311 1.92 17.69 13.12
CA THR A 311 2.52 17.38 11.80
C THR A 311 3.90 17.98 11.62
N TYR A 312 4.81 17.22 11.00
CA TYR A 312 6.12 17.71 10.58
C TYR A 312 5.97 18.72 9.44
N ARG A 313 5.68 19.97 9.79
CA ARG A 313 6.04 21.12 8.97
C ARG A 313 7.19 21.81 9.67
N LYS A 314 8.39 21.67 9.11
CA LYS A 314 9.36 22.76 9.23
C LYS A 314 8.76 23.90 8.42
N ASP A 315 7.95 24.71 9.08
CA ASP A 315 7.71 26.08 8.66
C ASP A 315 9.02 26.82 8.92
N GLN A 316 9.93 26.76 7.93
CA GLN A 316 11.00 27.72 7.63
C GLN A 316 11.29 27.64 6.13
#